data_AF-K9EQ96-F1
#
_entry.id   AF-K9EQ96-F1
#
_cell.length_a   1.000
_cell.length_b   1.000
_cell.length_c   1.000
_cell.angle_alpha   90.00
_cell.angle_beta   90.00
_cell.angle_gamma   90.00
#
_symmetry.space_group_name_H-M   'P 1'
#
loop_
_entity.id
_entity.type
_entity.pdbx_description
1 polymer ?
#
loop_
_entity_poly.entity_id
_entity_poly.type
_entity_poly.pdbx_seq_one_letter_code
_entity_poly.pdbx_strand_id
1 'polypeptide(L)'
;MIIFLIALTILILATLISIIYIEDLVDRDYYKPFVYQTASLDLEAFHDFYQQKGNIFQSYAREKFDGPGVYVIYNHSQDKYYFGQGDRVIDSIYDRLTDEADQEIHQAISNFDDLYVKMMLLSQTSYDQIDDLLAVTKGEFTR
;
A
#
# COMPACT_ATOMS: atom_id res chain seq x y z
N MET A 1 36.81 2.35 -29.51
CA MET A 1 36.80 1.04 -28.82
C MET A 1 36.69 1.18 -27.30
N ILE A 2 37.54 1.99 -26.65
CA ILE A 2 37.51 2.19 -25.18
C ILE A 2 36.19 2.81 -24.68
N ILE A 3 35.66 3.82 -25.37
CA ILE A 3 34.39 4.48 -24.98
C ILE A 3 33.20 3.51 -25.02
N PHE A 4 33.18 2.60 -26.01
CA PHE A 4 32.15 1.58 -26.16
C PHE A 4 32.21 0.56 -25.01
N LEU A 5 33.41 0.17 -24.58
CA LEU A 5 33.62 -0.73 -23.45
C LEU A 5 33.13 -0.11 -22.13
N ILE A 6 33.36 1.19 -21.91
CA ILE A 6 32.92 1.91 -20.70
C ILE A 6 31.39 2.02 -20.66
N ALA A 7 30.75 2.32 -21.79
CA ALA A 7 29.29 2.39 -21.87
C ALA A 7 28.64 1.02 -21.59
N LEU A 8 29.26 -0.06 -22.08
CA LEU A 8 28.79 -1.43 -21.85
C LEU A 8 28.89 -1.84 -20.38
N THR A 9 29.99 -1.50 -19.68
CA THR A 9 30.13 -1.80 -18.25
C THR A 9 29.14 -1.03 -17.39
N ILE A 10 28.88 0.25 -17.70
CA ILE A 10 27.87 1.05 -16.99
C ILE A 10 26.47 0.44 -17.18
N LEU A 11 26.15 -0.02 -18.40
CA LEU A 11 24.87 -0.68 -18.69
C LEU A 11 24.71 -1.97 -17.86
N ILE A 12 25.76 -2.81 -17.80
CA ILE A 12 25.73 -4.06 -17.04
C ILE A 12 25.56 -3.78 -15.53
N LEU A 13 26.28 -2.79 -14.99
CA LEU A 13 26.15 -2.37 -13.60
C LEU A 13 24.75 -1.83 -13.28
N ALA A 14 24.17 -1.00 -14.15
CA ALA A 14 22.81 -0.52 -14.00
C ALA A 14 21.80 -1.68 -14.01
N THR A 15 21.96 -2.66 -14.91
CA THR A 15 21.08 -3.84 -14.93
C THR A 15 21.24 -4.71 -13.69
N LEU A 16 22.46 -4.88 -13.16
CA LEU A 16 22.69 -5.65 -11.93
C LEU A 16 22.11 -4.94 -10.70
N ILE A 17 22.26 -3.62 -10.60
CA ILE A 17 21.65 -2.83 -9.53
C ILE A 17 20.12 -2.89 -9.63
N SER A 18 19.55 -2.80 -10.84
CA SER A 18 18.11 -2.98 -11.04
C SER A 18 17.63 -4.38 -10.68
N ILE A 19 18.40 -5.43 -10.99
CA ILE A 19 18.05 -6.80 -10.59
C ILE A 19 18.10 -6.95 -9.06
N ILE A 20 19.12 -6.42 -8.38
CA ILE A 20 19.22 -6.43 -6.92
C ILE A 20 18.07 -5.63 -6.28
N TYR A 21 17.69 -4.47 -6.84
CA TYR A 21 16.56 -3.67 -6.36
C TYR A 21 15.21 -4.36 -6.59
N ILE A 22 15.10 -5.19 -7.64
CA ILE A 22 13.93 -6.03 -7.91
C ILE A 22 13.93 -7.25 -6.97
N GLU A 23 15.07 -7.88 -6.69
CA GLU A 23 15.18 -9.00 -5.75
C GLU A 23 14.86 -8.57 -4.32
N ASP A 24 15.26 -7.37 -3.89
CA ASP A 24 14.88 -6.81 -2.58
C ASP A 24 13.37 -6.49 -2.49
N LEU A 25 12.71 -6.28 -3.64
CA LEU A 25 11.24 -6.20 -3.75
C LEU A 25 10.58 -7.59 -3.86
N VAL A 26 11.33 -8.65 -4.15
CA VAL A 26 10.82 -9.99 -4.46
C VAL A 26 11.02 -11.00 -3.31
N ASP A 27 11.97 -10.77 -2.39
CA ASP A 27 12.25 -11.70 -1.27
C ASP A 27 11.34 -11.50 -0.03
N ARG A 28 10.06 -11.14 -0.24
CA ARG A 28 8.99 -11.24 0.77
C ARG A 28 7.86 -12.13 0.28
N ASP A 29 8.15 -13.43 0.26
CA ASP A 29 7.24 -14.54 -0.05
C ASP A 29 6.14 -14.78 1.04
N TYR A 30 5.78 -13.76 1.82
CA TYR A 30 5.09 -13.89 3.13
C TYR A 30 3.75 -13.13 3.28
N TYR A 31 3.15 -12.59 2.20
CA TYR A 31 1.90 -11.80 2.26
C TYR A 31 0.88 -12.16 1.16
N LYS A 32 0.80 -13.46 0.84
CA LYS A 32 0.33 -13.96 -0.48
C LYS A 32 -1.10 -13.59 -0.92
N PRO A 33 -2.08 -13.34 -0.04
CA PRO A 33 -3.38 -12.83 -0.50
C PRO A 33 -3.38 -11.30 -0.63
N PHE A 34 -2.86 -10.58 0.37
CA PHE A 34 -3.00 -9.12 0.50
C PHE A 34 -2.08 -8.31 -0.45
N VAL A 35 -0.97 -8.88 -0.90
CA VAL A 35 0.06 -8.14 -1.68
C VAL A 35 -0.06 -8.32 -3.19
N TYR A 36 -0.63 -9.42 -3.67
CA TYR A 36 -0.66 -9.71 -5.12
C TYR A 36 -1.87 -9.13 -5.85
N GLN A 37 -2.91 -8.71 -5.12
CA GLN A 37 -4.13 -8.20 -5.73
C GLN A 37 -4.29 -6.69 -5.60
N THR A 38 -3.59 -6.05 -4.66
CA THR A 38 -3.78 -4.63 -4.38
C THR A 38 -2.44 -3.89 -4.35
N ALA A 39 -2.33 -2.89 -5.21
CA ALA A 39 -1.14 -2.06 -5.29
C ALA A 39 -0.96 -1.28 -3.98
N SER A 40 0.28 -1.22 -3.49
CA SER A 40 0.65 -0.27 -2.44
C SER A 40 0.69 1.13 -3.04
N LEU A 41 0.13 2.11 -2.34
CA LEU A 41 0.31 3.52 -2.64
C LEU A 41 1.08 4.15 -1.50
N ASP A 42 2.06 5.01 -1.79
CA ASP A 42 2.56 5.94 -0.78
C ASP A 42 1.44 6.93 -0.38
N LEU A 43 1.62 7.61 0.75
CA LEU A 43 0.59 8.50 1.28
C LEU A 43 0.23 9.65 0.32
N GLU A 44 1.21 10.22 -0.38
CA GLU A 44 0.98 11.32 -1.32
C GLU A 44 0.18 10.83 -2.53
N ALA A 45 0.55 9.69 -3.11
CA ALA A 45 -0.18 9.04 -4.18
C ALA A 45 -1.58 8.59 -3.76
N PHE A 46 -1.77 8.16 -2.50
CA PHE A 46 -3.09 7.87 -1.94
C PHE A 46 -3.93 9.15 -1.83
N HIS A 47 -3.34 10.23 -1.31
CA HIS A 47 -4.02 11.52 -1.18
C HIS A 47 -4.39 12.09 -2.55
N ASP A 48 -3.49 12.03 -3.52
CA ASP A 48 -3.72 12.41 -4.91
C ASP A 48 -4.79 11.53 -5.55
N PHE A 49 -4.74 10.22 -5.34
CA PHE A 49 -5.77 9.29 -5.81
C PHE A 49 -7.15 9.63 -5.23
N TYR A 50 -7.20 10.06 -3.97
CA TYR A 50 -8.44 10.46 -3.30
C TYR A 50 -8.93 11.84 -3.81
N GLN A 51 -8.04 12.82 -3.95
CA GLN A 51 -8.34 14.20 -4.36
C GLN A 51 -8.64 14.33 -5.87
N GLN A 52 -7.86 13.67 -6.74
CA GLN A 52 -8.07 13.72 -8.19
C GLN A 52 -9.37 13.05 -8.64
N LYS A 53 -9.95 12.16 -7.82
CA LYS A 53 -11.27 11.57 -8.10
C LYS A 53 -12.45 12.53 -7.91
N GLY A 54 -12.18 13.79 -7.55
CA GLY A 54 -13.20 14.80 -7.24
C GLY A 54 -14.23 15.16 -8.33
N ASN A 55 -13.95 15.09 -9.64
CA ASN A 55 -14.85 15.79 -10.60
C ASN A 55 -15.50 14.99 -11.75
N ILE A 56 -15.06 13.78 -12.12
CA ILE A 56 -15.69 13.03 -13.24
C ILE A 56 -15.78 11.51 -12.99
N PHE A 57 -14.94 10.97 -12.09
CA PHE A 57 -14.77 9.53 -11.85
C PHE A 57 -15.51 9.00 -10.62
N GLN A 58 -16.26 9.85 -9.89
CA GLN A 58 -16.77 9.57 -8.54
C GLN A 58 -17.73 8.38 -8.46
N SER A 59 -18.74 8.26 -9.33
CA SER A 59 -19.76 7.20 -9.17
C SER A 59 -19.20 5.83 -9.54
N TYR A 60 -18.62 5.69 -10.73
CA TYR A 60 -18.17 4.41 -11.26
C TYR A 60 -16.95 3.84 -10.50
N ALA A 61 -16.00 4.69 -10.10
CA ALA A 61 -14.85 4.21 -9.35
C ALA A 61 -15.11 4.05 -7.84
N ARG A 62 -16.04 4.79 -7.23
CA ARG A 62 -16.48 4.44 -5.87
C ARG A 62 -17.19 3.10 -5.86
N GLU A 63 -18.12 2.85 -6.78
CA GLU A 63 -18.80 1.55 -6.85
C GLU A 63 -17.86 0.37 -7.10
N LYS A 64 -16.75 0.58 -7.82
CA LYS A 64 -15.85 -0.51 -8.24
C LYS A 64 -14.64 -0.70 -7.33
N PHE A 65 -14.14 0.36 -6.70
CA PHE A 65 -12.89 0.34 -5.93
C PHE A 65 -13.09 0.68 -4.45
N ASP A 66 -14.31 1.08 -4.06
CA ASP A 66 -14.68 1.32 -2.67
C ASP A 66 -15.81 0.40 -2.25
N GLY A 67 -15.76 -0.08 -1.03
CA GLY A 67 -16.71 -1.04 -0.50
C GLY A 67 -16.17 -1.75 0.75
N PRO A 68 -16.89 -2.76 1.24
CA PRO A 68 -16.49 -3.55 2.40
C PRO A 68 -15.09 -4.09 2.20
N GLY A 69 -14.17 -3.81 3.13
CA GLY A 69 -12.78 -4.19 2.98
C GLY A 69 -11.92 -3.89 4.19
N VAL A 70 -10.67 -4.30 4.10
CA VAL A 70 -9.65 -4.07 5.14
C VAL A 70 -8.45 -3.36 4.56
N TYR A 71 -7.71 -2.65 5.40
CA TYR A 71 -6.52 -1.92 5.00
C TYR A 71 -5.39 -2.06 6.01
N VAL A 72 -4.18 -1.82 5.51
CA VAL A 72 -2.94 -1.76 6.26
C VAL A 72 -2.24 -0.47 5.89
N ILE A 73 -1.94 0.34 6.89
CA ILE A 73 -1.00 1.46 6.77
C ILE A 73 0.32 0.96 7.34
N TYR A 74 1.35 0.95 6.51
CA TYR A 74 2.70 0.58 6.91
C TYR A 74 3.54 1.84 7.06
N ASN A 75 4.03 2.08 8.26
CA ASN A 75 5.06 3.06 8.54
C ASN A 75 6.42 2.40 8.40
N HIS A 76 7.07 2.66 7.27
CA HIS A 76 8.38 2.10 6.96
C HIS A 76 9.49 2.69 7.84
N SER A 77 9.40 3.97 8.21
CA SER A 77 10.37 4.64 9.09
C SER A 77 10.45 3.99 10.47
N GLN A 78 9.35 3.43 10.97
CA GLN A 78 9.24 2.83 12.31
C GLN A 78 9.02 1.31 12.29
N ASP A 79 9.00 0.70 11.11
CA ASP A 79 8.62 -0.71 10.89
C ASP A 79 7.33 -1.10 11.65
N LYS A 80 6.28 -0.31 11.47
CA LYS A 80 5.00 -0.47 12.20
C LYS A 80 3.82 -0.59 11.26
N TYR A 81 2.90 -1.50 11.59
CA TYR A 81 1.68 -1.75 10.82
C TYR A 81 0.44 -1.31 11.59
N TYR A 82 -0.42 -0.56 10.94
CA TYR A 82 -1.73 -0.14 11.44
C TYR A 82 -2.81 -0.80 10.61
N PHE A 83 -3.70 -1.52 11.27
CA PHE A 83 -4.75 -2.28 10.61
C PHE A 83 -6.10 -1.58 10.83
N GLY A 84 -6.94 -1.64 9.81
CA GLY A 84 -8.33 -1.23 9.95
C GLY A 84 -9.22 -1.88 8.90
N GLN A 85 -10.51 -1.59 9.03
CA GLN A 85 -11.54 -2.09 8.13
C GLN A 85 -12.65 -1.06 8.00
N GLY A 86 -13.49 -1.23 6.98
CA GLY A 86 -14.68 -0.41 6.83
C GLY A 86 -15.60 -0.91 5.74
N ASP A 87 -16.89 -0.55 5.84
CA ASP A 87 -17.89 -0.79 4.79
C ASP A 87 -17.58 -0.01 3.50
N ARG A 88 -16.74 1.03 3.62
CA ARG A 88 -16.16 1.82 2.54
C ARG A 88 -14.70 2.04 2.86
N VAL A 89 -13.87 1.07 2.49
CA VAL A 89 -12.46 0.99 2.90
C VAL A 89 -11.65 2.23 2.52
N ILE A 90 -11.92 2.87 1.37
CA ILE A 90 -11.19 4.08 0.96
C ILE A 90 -11.51 5.25 1.89
N ASP A 91 -12.79 5.46 2.17
CA ASP A 91 -13.23 6.50 3.10
C ASP A 91 -12.66 6.23 4.50
N SER A 92 -12.67 4.98 4.97
CA SER A 92 -12.10 4.62 6.28
C SER A 92 -10.58 4.84 6.38
N ILE A 93 -9.83 4.64 5.30
CA ILE A 93 -8.40 4.98 5.25
C ILE A 93 -8.23 6.50 5.33
N TYR A 94 -8.99 7.25 4.52
CA TYR A 94 -8.93 8.70 4.49
C TYR A 94 -9.27 9.32 5.84
N ASP A 95 -10.37 8.86 6.46
CA ASP A 95 -10.79 9.30 7.78
C ASP A 95 -9.65 9.06 8.79
N ARG A 96 -9.04 7.88 8.77
CA ARG A 96 -7.94 7.56 9.68
C ARG A 96 -6.67 8.38 9.46
N LEU A 97 -6.33 8.69 8.21
CA LEU A 97 -5.16 9.52 7.88
C LEU A 97 -5.38 11.00 8.20
N THR A 98 -6.63 11.45 8.28
CA THR A 98 -6.99 12.86 8.53
C THR A 98 -7.52 13.10 9.95
N ASP A 99 -7.83 12.02 10.69
CA ASP A 99 -8.27 12.10 12.08
C ASP A 99 -7.11 12.48 13.00
N GLU A 100 -7.14 13.73 13.47
CA GLU A 100 -6.18 14.25 14.44
C GLU A 100 -6.24 13.51 15.80
N ALA A 101 -7.30 12.75 16.07
CA ALA A 101 -7.40 11.92 17.27
C ALA A 101 -6.59 10.62 17.18
N ASP A 102 -6.26 10.11 15.98
CA ASP A 102 -5.33 8.99 15.82
C ASP A 102 -3.88 9.50 15.96
N GLN A 103 -3.47 9.65 17.22
CA GLN A 103 -2.17 10.25 17.56
C GLN A 103 -0.98 9.53 16.95
N GLU A 104 -1.04 8.21 16.73
CA GLU A 104 0.10 7.46 16.21
C GLU A 104 0.33 7.75 14.73
N ILE A 105 -0.74 7.74 13.93
CA ILE A 105 -0.68 8.05 12.50
C ILE A 105 -0.43 9.54 12.29
N HIS A 106 -1.10 10.41 13.05
CA HIS A 106 -0.92 11.85 12.94
C HIS A 106 0.52 12.27 13.28
N GLN A 107 1.15 11.64 14.28
CA GLN A 107 2.56 11.85 14.59
C GLN A 107 3.47 11.36 13.47
N ALA A 108 3.20 10.18 12.90
CA ALA A 108 3.97 9.66 11.77
C ALA A 108 3.95 10.62 10.57
N ILE A 109 2.76 11.16 10.23
CA ILE A 109 2.60 12.18 9.18
C ILE A 109 3.40 13.45 9.53
N SER A 110 3.29 13.94 10.77
CA SER A 110 4.00 15.14 11.23
C SER A 110 5.53 14.99 11.23
N ASN A 111 6.02 13.76 11.41
CA ASN A 111 7.44 13.41 11.37
C ASN A 111 7.97 13.19 9.95
N PHE A 112 7.13 13.29 8.92
CA PHE A 112 7.44 12.92 7.54
C PHE A 112 7.90 11.46 7.41
N ASP A 113 7.27 10.56 8.16
CA ASP A 113 7.54 9.13 8.03
C ASP A 113 7.07 8.60 6.66
N ASP A 114 7.77 7.59 6.16
CA ASP A 114 7.43 6.90 4.91
C ASP A 114 6.20 5.99 5.14
N LEU A 115 5.02 6.51 4.83
CA LEU A 115 3.74 5.81 5.00
C LEU A 115 3.25 5.21 3.68
N TYR A 116 2.88 3.93 3.73
CA TYR A 116 2.32 3.18 2.61
C TYR A 116 0.97 2.60 2.97
N VAL A 117 0.02 2.65 2.04
CA VAL A 117 -1.33 2.12 2.20
C VAL A 117 -1.51 0.91 1.27
N LYS A 118 -2.02 -0.18 1.83
CA LYS A 118 -2.61 -1.30 1.08
C LYS A 118 -4.02 -1.55 1.56
N MET A 119 -4.93 -1.89 0.65
CA MET A 119 -6.32 -2.19 0.98
C MET A 119 -6.78 -3.42 0.21
N MET A 120 -7.84 -4.10 0.64
CA MET A 120 -8.45 -5.21 -0.09
C MET A 120 -9.95 -5.20 0.14
N LEU A 121 -10.71 -5.30 -0.95
CA LEU A 121 -12.16 -5.41 -0.87
C LEU A 121 -12.55 -6.85 -0.55
N LEU A 122 -13.53 -7.04 0.34
CA LEU A 122 -14.11 -8.32 0.68
C LEU A 122 -14.58 -9.09 -0.57
N SER A 123 -15.16 -8.37 -1.54
CA SER A 123 -15.64 -8.90 -2.82
C SER A 123 -14.55 -9.48 -3.72
N GLN A 124 -13.27 -9.18 -3.45
CA GLN A 124 -12.12 -9.72 -4.18
C GLN A 124 -11.55 -10.98 -3.51
N THR A 125 -12.15 -11.42 -2.41
CA THR A 125 -11.66 -12.53 -1.60
C THR A 125 -12.65 -13.68 -1.54
N SER A 126 -12.24 -14.80 -0.94
CA SER A 126 -13.12 -15.92 -0.62
C SER A 126 -13.80 -15.79 0.75
N TYR A 127 -13.65 -14.66 1.44
CA TYR A 127 -14.24 -14.43 2.76
C TYR A 127 -15.63 -13.80 2.63
N ASP A 128 -16.54 -14.22 3.50
CA ASP A 128 -17.91 -13.69 3.56
C ASP A 128 -18.06 -12.56 4.60
N GLN A 129 -17.11 -12.43 5.52
CA GLN A 129 -17.14 -11.45 6.62
C GLN A 129 -15.85 -10.63 6.64
N ILE A 130 -15.97 -9.30 6.84
CA ILE A 130 -14.82 -8.39 6.92
C ILE A 130 -13.92 -8.73 8.12
N ASP A 131 -14.51 -9.15 9.25
CA ASP A 131 -13.78 -9.50 10.46
C ASP A 131 -12.82 -10.69 10.25
N ASP A 132 -13.25 -11.70 9.47
CA ASP A 132 -12.42 -12.86 9.13
C ASP A 132 -11.25 -12.44 8.24
N LEU A 133 -11.52 -11.57 7.25
CA LEU A 133 -10.49 -10.99 6.40
C LEU A 133 -9.49 -10.17 7.23
N LEU A 134 -9.95 -9.35 8.18
CA LEU A 134 -9.08 -8.56 9.06
C LEU A 134 -8.22 -9.45 9.95
N ALA A 135 -8.79 -10.52 10.52
CA ALA A 135 -8.06 -11.45 11.37
C ALA A 135 -6.93 -12.15 10.60
N VAL A 136 -7.20 -12.60 9.38
CA VAL A 136 -6.19 -13.20 8.50
C VAL A 136 -5.14 -12.17 8.11
N THR A 137 -5.54 -10.96 7.70
CA THR A 137 -4.60 -9.88 7.38
C THR A 137 -3.67 -9.62 8.54
N LYS A 138 -4.16 -9.43 9.78
CA LYS A 138 -3.31 -9.25 10.96
C LYS A 138 -2.35 -10.43 11.18
N GLY A 139 -2.83 -11.66 10.99
CA GLY A 139 -2.03 -12.88 11.12
C GLY A 139 -0.85 -12.97 10.15
N GLU A 140 -0.95 -12.38 8.97
CA GLU A 140 0.14 -12.35 7.98
C GLU A 140 1.28 -11.38 8.36
N PHE A 141 0.98 -10.32 9.14
CA PHE A 141 1.97 -9.29 9.52
C PHE A 141 2.51 -9.42 10.95
N THR A 142 2.07 -10.42 11.71
CA THR A 142 2.47 -10.64 13.13
C THR A 142 3.25 -11.94 13.34
N ARG A 143 3.61 -12.63 12.26
CA ARG A 143 4.44 -13.85 12.25
C ARG A 143 5.89 -13.50 11.96
#